data_AF-A0A965SA35-F1
#
_entry.id   AF-A0A965SA35-F1
#
_cell.length_a   1.000
_cell.length_b   1.000
_cell.length_c   1.000
_cell.angle_alpha   90.00
_cell.angle_beta   90.00
_cell.angle_gamma   90.00
#
_symmetry.space_group_name_H-M   'P 1'
#
loop_
_entity.id
_entity.type
_entity.pdbx_description
1 polymer ?
#
loop_
_entity_poly.entity_id
_entity_poly.type
_entity_poly.pdbx_seq_one_letter_code
_entity_poly.pdbx_strand_id
1 'polypeptide(L)'
;MSDRPAIWFPLALLAVLALLTTWLDFQVRNSITERAIRGRHDPDTLLHNFVTRQTSAKGALELTLRARQLRHYMDDDSSALDLPVVEQLGAKGDTLTVRSERGTASGDRSQVEFFDRVVLKQGGTVKEPYTLETSYLKVLTESQRASTDRDVRIINARTQITGHGLDFDFKARTLTLRSNVRVTYLPPRKHAAPTPAPAKTVRRAAARAAR
;
A
#
# COMPACT_ATOMS: atom_id res chain seq x y z
N MET A 1 -16.70 16.37 -84.33
CA MET A 1 -17.41 15.50 -83.38
C MET A 1 -16.39 14.71 -82.58
N SER A 2 -16.40 14.88 -81.26
CA SER A 2 -15.98 13.86 -80.26
C SER A 2 -14.50 13.63 -79.95
N ASP A 3 -13.74 14.66 -79.55
CA ASP A 3 -12.51 14.47 -78.75
C ASP A 3 -12.84 14.18 -77.28
N ARG A 4 -13.64 13.13 -77.05
CA ARG A 4 -14.02 12.66 -75.71
C ARG A 4 -13.11 11.60 -75.08
N PRO A 5 -12.14 10.91 -75.75
CA PRO A 5 -11.39 9.82 -75.11
C PRO A 5 -10.36 10.31 -74.07
N ALA A 6 -9.93 11.57 -74.13
CA ALA A 6 -8.94 12.13 -73.21
C ALA A 6 -9.44 12.29 -71.77
N ILE A 7 -10.76 12.38 -71.54
CA ILE A 7 -11.36 12.55 -70.20
C ILE A 7 -11.63 11.20 -69.52
N TRP A 8 -11.86 10.13 -70.30
CA TRP A 8 -12.18 8.81 -69.73
C TRP A 8 -10.97 8.15 -69.06
N PHE A 9 -9.76 8.37 -69.59
CA PHE A 9 -8.54 7.83 -69.00
C PHE A 9 -8.26 8.33 -67.57
N PRO A 10 -8.20 9.65 -67.29
CA PRO A 10 -7.99 10.14 -65.93
C PRO A 10 -9.15 9.76 -65.00
N LEU A 11 -10.38 9.69 -65.51
CA LEU A 11 -11.54 9.30 -64.70
C LEU A 11 -11.48 7.81 -64.30
N ALA A 12 -11.10 6.93 -65.22
CA ALA A 12 -10.88 5.52 -64.93
C ALA A 12 -9.73 5.31 -63.94
N LEU A 13 -8.63 6.05 -64.12
CA LEU A 13 -7.50 6.04 -63.19
C LEU A 13 -7.92 6.46 -61.78
N LEU A 14 -8.70 7.55 -61.65
CA LEU A 14 -9.23 8.00 -60.36
C LEU A 14 -10.19 6.98 -59.74
N ALA A 15 -11.04 6.32 -60.54
CA ALA A 15 -11.94 5.28 -60.04
C ALA A 15 -11.17 4.06 -59.50
N VAL A 16 -10.13 3.61 -60.21
CA VAL A 16 -9.26 2.53 -59.74
C VAL A 16 -8.51 2.96 -58.47
N LEU A 17 -7.99 4.18 -58.43
CA LEU A 17 -7.28 4.69 -57.26
C LEU A 17 -8.21 4.78 -56.04
N ALA A 18 -9.45 5.23 -56.24
CA ALA A 18 -10.47 5.27 -55.19
C ALA A 18 -10.82 3.87 -54.69
N LEU A 19 -11.03 2.89 -55.59
CA LEU A 19 -11.29 1.49 -55.24
C LEU A 19 -10.13 0.85 -54.48
N LEU A 20 -8.88 1.09 -54.92
CA LEU A 20 -7.70 0.59 -54.23
C LEU A 20 -7.56 1.24 -52.84
N THR A 21 -7.85 2.54 -52.73
CA THR A 21 -7.80 3.26 -51.45
C THR A 21 -8.87 2.74 -50.49
N THR A 22 -10.11 2.53 -50.95
CA THR A 22 -11.19 1.99 -50.09
C THR A 22 -10.95 0.53 -49.73
N TRP A 23 -10.41 -0.27 -50.64
CA TRP A 23 -10.03 -1.66 -50.36
C TRP A 23 -8.90 -1.75 -49.34
N LEU A 24 -7.89 -0.88 -49.47
CA LEU A 24 -6.78 -0.80 -48.51
C LEU A 24 -7.26 -0.34 -47.14
N ASP A 25 -8.11 0.69 -47.07
CA ASP A 25 -8.72 1.18 -45.83
C ASP A 25 -9.55 0.08 -45.14
N PHE A 26 -10.32 -0.70 -45.91
CA PHE A 26 -11.04 -1.86 -45.38
C PHE A 26 -10.10 -2.95 -44.84
N GLN A 27 -9.01 -3.27 -45.56
CA GLN A 27 -8.02 -4.25 -45.09
C GLN A 27 -7.29 -3.77 -43.83
N VAL A 28 -6.87 -2.51 -43.79
CA VAL A 28 -6.19 -1.92 -42.63
C VAL A 28 -7.12 -1.89 -41.43
N ARG A 29 -8.36 -1.40 -41.57
CA ARG A 29 -9.36 -1.36 -40.49
C ARG A 29 -9.74 -2.76 -39.99
N ASN A 30 -9.82 -3.75 -40.87
CA ASN A 30 -10.13 -5.12 -40.46
C ASN A 30 -8.93 -5.82 -39.80
N SER A 31 -7.69 -5.51 -40.24
CA SER A 31 -6.45 -6.04 -39.63
C SER A 31 -6.17 -5.44 -38.25
N ILE A 32 -6.54 -4.18 -38.02
CA ILE A 32 -6.64 -3.58 -36.68
C ILE A 32 -8.01 -3.93 -36.13
N THR A 33 -8.26 -5.23 -35.92
CA THR A 33 -9.50 -5.65 -35.27
C THR A 33 -9.55 -4.96 -33.91
N GLU A 34 -10.48 -4.02 -33.72
CA GLU A 34 -10.80 -3.36 -32.45
C GLU A 34 -11.10 -4.33 -31.29
N ARG A 35 -11.16 -5.65 -31.55
CA ARG A 35 -11.24 -6.73 -30.56
C ARG A 35 -9.91 -7.10 -29.91
N ALA A 36 -8.76 -6.76 -30.50
CA ALA A 36 -7.46 -7.05 -29.87
C ALA A 36 -7.09 -6.04 -28.75
N ILE A 37 -7.74 -4.87 -28.74
CA ILE A 37 -7.46 -3.77 -27.79
C ILE A 37 -8.49 -3.75 -26.65
N ARG A 38 -9.75 -4.14 -26.92
CA ARG A 38 -10.79 -4.23 -25.88
C ARG A 38 -10.62 -5.50 -25.04
N GLY A 39 -9.80 -5.44 -24.00
CA GLY A 39 -9.75 -6.43 -22.92
C GLY A 39 -8.38 -7.07 -22.65
N ARG A 40 -7.28 -6.56 -23.22
CA ARG A 40 -5.94 -6.98 -22.79
C ARG A 40 -5.53 -6.19 -21.55
N HIS A 41 -5.61 -6.82 -20.39
CA HIS A 41 -5.01 -6.33 -19.15
C HIS A 41 -3.54 -6.82 -19.08
N ASP A 42 -2.78 -6.51 -20.12
CA ASP A 42 -1.35 -6.84 -20.21
C ASP A 42 -0.55 -5.64 -19.68
N PRO A 43 0.48 -5.87 -18.84
CA PRO A 43 1.25 -4.77 -18.29
C PRO A 43 2.08 -4.09 -19.39
N ASP A 44 2.01 -2.76 -19.44
CA ASP A 44 2.81 -1.95 -20.37
C ASP A 44 4.16 -1.56 -19.76
N THR A 45 4.20 -1.40 -18.43
CA THR A 45 5.40 -1.00 -17.69
C THR A 45 5.68 -1.96 -16.52
N LEU A 46 6.94 -2.39 -16.43
CA LEU A 46 7.45 -3.29 -15.38
C LEU A 46 8.65 -2.64 -14.69
N LEU A 47 8.55 -2.44 -13.37
CA LEU A 47 9.68 -2.02 -12.54
C LEU A 47 10.02 -3.14 -11.56
N HIS A 48 11.32 -3.32 -11.29
CA HIS A 48 11.82 -4.28 -10.31
C HIS A 48 12.69 -3.59 -9.26
N ASN A 49 12.58 -4.05 -8.00
CA ASN A 49 13.40 -3.62 -6.86
C ASN A 49 13.58 -2.10 -6.76
N PHE A 50 12.47 -1.36 -6.83
CA PHE A 50 12.50 0.09 -6.92
C PHE A 50 12.19 0.75 -5.57
N VAL A 51 12.60 2.02 -5.47
CA VAL A 51 12.32 2.90 -4.35
C VAL A 51 11.88 4.25 -4.90
N THR A 52 10.64 4.62 -4.63
CA THR A 52 10.08 5.93 -4.97
C THR A 52 9.99 6.77 -3.70
N ARG A 53 10.38 8.04 -3.81
CA ARG A 53 10.29 9.01 -2.71
C ARG A 53 9.47 10.21 -3.19
N GLN A 54 8.48 10.59 -2.40
CA GLN A 54 7.69 11.78 -2.62
C GLN A 54 8.06 12.82 -1.57
N THR A 55 8.35 14.03 -2.05
CA THR A 55 8.67 15.18 -1.21
C THR A 55 7.54 16.19 -1.24
N SER A 56 7.38 16.92 -0.14
CA SER A 56 6.49 18.08 -0.07
C SER A 56 6.97 19.19 -1.00
N ALA A 57 6.13 20.20 -1.22
CA ALA A 57 6.50 21.41 -1.96
C ALA A 57 7.70 22.16 -1.33
N LYS A 58 8.02 21.89 -0.05
CA LYS A 58 9.17 22.46 0.66
C LYS A 58 10.43 21.59 0.61
N GLY A 59 10.40 20.47 -0.14
CA GLY A 59 11.52 19.53 -0.29
C GLY A 59 11.68 18.52 0.85
N ALA A 60 10.77 18.50 1.84
CA ALA A 60 10.82 17.52 2.92
C ALA A 60 10.27 16.16 2.45
N LEU A 61 10.91 15.05 2.84
CA LEU A 61 10.43 13.70 2.52
C LEU A 61 9.12 13.41 3.26
N GLU A 62 8.05 13.07 2.52
CA GLU A 62 6.73 12.77 3.09
C GLU A 62 6.37 11.29 2.98
N LEU A 63 6.69 10.66 1.84
CA LEU A 63 6.32 9.29 1.55
C LEU A 63 7.46 8.56 0.85
N THR A 64 7.73 7.33 1.27
CA THR A 64 8.64 6.41 0.57
C THR A 64 7.88 5.13 0.26
N LEU A 65 7.84 4.74 -1.01
CA LEU A 65 7.30 3.47 -1.47
C LEU A 65 8.45 2.59 -1.97
N ARG A 66 8.53 1.36 -1.49
CA ARG A 66 9.46 0.34 -1.96
C ARG A 66 8.67 -0.90 -2.30
N ALA A 67 9.00 -1.57 -3.41
CA ALA A 67 8.39 -2.85 -3.75
C ALA A 67 9.35 -3.69 -4.58
N ARG A 68 9.12 -5.01 -4.59
CA ARG A 68 9.91 -5.93 -5.40
C ARG A 68 9.58 -5.80 -6.88
N GLN A 69 8.30 -5.58 -7.20
CA GLN A 69 7.84 -5.41 -8.56
C GLN A 69 6.64 -4.46 -8.61
N LEU A 70 6.57 -3.65 -9.66
CA LEU A 70 5.40 -2.87 -10.05
C LEU A 70 5.03 -3.24 -11.48
N ARG A 71 3.73 -3.46 -11.71
CA ARG A 71 3.11 -3.67 -13.02
C ARG A 71 2.10 -2.55 -13.23
N HIS A 72 2.30 -1.73 -14.25
CA HIS A 72 1.33 -0.73 -14.67
C HIS A 72 0.50 -1.30 -15.83
N TYR A 73 -0.75 -0.87 -15.94
CA TYR A 73 -1.65 -1.26 -17.02
C TYR A 73 -2.28 -0.02 -17.66
N MET A 74 -2.20 0.11 -18.99
CA MET A 74 -2.75 1.27 -19.71
C MET A 74 -4.28 1.26 -19.85
N ASP A 75 -4.93 0.11 -19.67
CA ASP A 75 -6.37 -0.01 -19.88
C ASP A 75 -7.18 0.70 -18.80
N ASP A 76 -6.73 0.62 -17.54
CA ASP A 76 -7.35 1.29 -16.39
C ASP A 76 -6.40 2.21 -15.60
N ASP A 77 -5.18 2.43 -16.11
CA ASP A 77 -4.09 3.20 -15.49
C ASP A 77 -3.70 2.67 -14.09
N SER A 78 -4.14 1.44 -13.76
CA SER A 78 -3.88 0.85 -12.45
C SER A 78 -2.45 0.33 -12.33
N SER A 79 -2.00 0.21 -11.08
CA SER A 79 -0.70 -0.36 -10.76
C SER A 79 -0.83 -1.49 -9.75
N ALA A 80 -0.32 -2.67 -10.08
CA ALA A 80 -0.15 -3.78 -9.14
C ALA A 80 1.27 -3.82 -8.59
N LEU A 81 1.38 -4.00 -7.28
CA LEU A 81 2.63 -3.98 -6.50
C LEU A 81 2.84 -5.33 -5.81
N ASP A 82 4.05 -5.88 -5.89
CA ASP A 82 4.44 -7.08 -5.14
C ASP A 82 5.37 -6.73 -3.98
N LEU A 83 5.04 -7.24 -2.80
CA LEU A 83 5.71 -6.95 -1.53
C LEU A 83 5.88 -5.44 -1.27
N PRO A 84 4.83 -4.62 -1.37
CA PRO A 84 4.97 -3.19 -1.14
C PRO A 84 5.22 -2.87 0.33
N VAL A 85 6.11 -1.92 0.56
CA VAL A 85 6.39 -1.27 1.84
C VAL A 85 6.26 0.23 1.64
N VAL A 86 5.24 0.81 2.27
CA VAL A 86 4.96 2.24 2.26
C VAL A 86 5.35 2.82 3.62
N GLU A 87 6.11 3.89 3.61
CA GLU A 87 6.58 4.59 4.79
C GLU A 87 6.23 6.06 4.68
N GLN A 88 5.37 6.55 5.58
CA GLN A 88 4.96 7.94 5.67
C GLN A 88 5.63 8.61 6.87
N LEU A 89 6.22 9.78 6.64
CA LEU A 89 6.87 10.58 7.67
C LEU A 89 5.97 11.76 8.08
N GLY A 90 5.66 11.85 9.37
CA GLY A 90 4.91 12.95 9.95
C GLY A 90 5.81 14.14 10.33
N ALA A 91 5.22 15.33 10.41
CA ALA A 91 5.94 16.57 10.72
C ALA A 91 6.67 16.57 12.09
N LYS A 92 6.26 15.72 13.03
CA LYS A 92 6.86 15.59 14.37
C LYS A 92 7.89 14.45 14.49
N GLY A 93 8.25 13.82 13.36
CA GLY A 93 9.13 12.64 13.34
C GLY A 93 8.41 11.31 13.61
N ASP A 94 7.09 11.33 13.75
CA ASP A 94 6.27 10.12 13.79
C ASP A 94 6.37 9.41 12.45
N THR A 95 6.56 8.10 12.43
CA THR A 95 6.64 7.31 11.19
C THR A 95 5.52 6.29 11.17
N LEU A 96 4.86 6.16 10.01
CA LEU A 96 3.86 5.14 9.77
C LEU A 96 4.34 4.22 8.64
N THR A 97 4.46 2.93 8.91
CA THR A 97 4.90 1.96 7.90
C THR A 97 3.79 0.94 7.64
N VAL A 98 3.38 0.79 6.38
CA VAL A 98 2.45 -0.25 5.92
C VAL A 98 3.20 -1.22 5.04
N ARG A 99 3.09 -2.52 5.32
CA ARG A 99 3.65 -3.60 4.49
C ARG A 99 2.58 -4.64 4.19
N SER A 100 2.66 -5.27 3.03
CA SER A 100 1.74 -6.34 2.61
C SER A 100 2.41 -7.23 1.55
N GLU A 101 1.76 -8.33 1.13
CA GLU A 101 2.29 -9.16 0.05
C GLU A 101 1.94 -8.63 -1.33
N ARG A 102 0.74 -8.04 -1.47
CA ARG A 102 0.26 -7.46 -2.72
C ARG A 102 -0.38 -6.12 -2.44
N GLY A 103 -0.26 -5.20 -3.38
CA GLY A 103 -1.01 -3.95 -3.35
C GLY A 103 -1.50 -3.55 -4.74
N THR A 104 -2.56 -2.77 -4.78
CA THR A 104 -3.06 -2.15 -6.02
C THR A 104 -3.24 -0.66 -5.78
N ALA A 105 -2.93 0.14 -6.79
CA ALA A 105 -3.22 1.57 -6.81
C ALA A 105 -4.10 1.86 -8.02
N SER A 106 -5.18 2.63 -7.80
CA SER A 106 -6.01 3.19 -8.86
C SER A 106 -5.22 4.20 -9.69
N GLY A 107 -5.57 4.40 -10.97
CA GLY A 107 -4.85 5.31 -11.86
C GLY A 107 -4.86 6.78 -11.42
N ASP A 108 -5.98 7.23 -10.87
CA ASP A 108 -6.09 8.54 -10.22
C ASP A 108 -5.34 8.62 -8.88
N ARG A 109 -4.80 7.50 -8.38
CA ARG A 109 -4.11 7.34 -7.09
C ARG A 109 -4.95 7.77 -5.88
N SER A 110 -6.27 7.89 -6.06
CA SER A 110 -7.20 8.25 -5.00
C SER A 110 -7.43 7.10 -4.02
N GLN A 111 -7.25 5.87 -4.51
CA GLN A 111 -7.43 4.62 -3.77
C GLN A 111 -6.21 3.71 -3.89
N VAL A 112 -5.74 3.22 -2.75
CA VAL A 112 -4.69 2.20 -2.64
C VAL A 112 -5.20 1.07 -1.78
N GLU A 113 -5.06 -0.16 -2.24
CA GLU A 113 -5.48 -1.36 -1.52
C GLU A 113 -4.28 -2.25 -1.25
N PHE A 114 -4.24 -2.82 -0.05
CA PHE A 114 -3.21 -3.76 0.39
C PHE A 114 -3.88 -5.10 0.71
N PHE A 115 -3.27 -6.18 0.24
CA PHE A 115 -3.78 -7.54 0.35
C PHE A 115 -2.72 -8.46 0.94
N ASP A 116 -3.21 -9.41 1.73
CA ASP A 116 -2.47 -10.50 2.36
C ASP A 116 -1.38 -10.01 3.32
N ARG A 117 -1.50 -10.44 4.59
CA ARG A 117 -0.57 -10.08 5.69
C ARG A 117 -0.25 -8.59 5.73
N VAL A 118 -1.29 -7.75 5.76
CA VAL A 118 -1.14 -6.31 5.92
C VAL A 118 -0.73 -6.00 7.35
N VAL A 119 0.43 -5.36 7.52
CA VAL A 119 0.93 -4.92 8.82
C VAL A 119 1.21 -3.42 8.75
N LEU A 120 0.44 -2.65 9.52
CA LEU A 120 0.65 -1.24 9.74
C LEU A 120 1.33 -1.05 11.10
N LYS A 121 2.46 -0.34 11.13
CA LYS A 121 3.23 -0.08 12.33
C LYS A 121 3.42 1.41 12.52
N GLN A 122 3.05 1.92 13.68
CA GLN A 122 3.43 3.26 14.10
C GLN A 122 4.78 3.21 14.83
N GLY A 123 5.68 4.12 14.49
CA GLY A 123 7.01 4.25 15.10
C GLY A 123 7.48 5.70 15.14
N GLY A 124 8.79 5.90 15.29
CA GLY A 124 9.40 7.23 15.46
C GLY A 124 9.33 7.69 16.91
N THR A 125 9.07 8.98 17.13
CA THR A 125 9.06 9.63 18.46
C THR A 125 7.76 9.40 19.25
N VAL A 126 7.07 8.28 19.00
CA VAL A 126 5.77 7.98 19.62
C VAL A 126 5.98 7.22 20.93
N LYS A 127 5.36 7.70 22.01
CA LYS A 127 5.50 7.15 23.37
C LYS A 127 4.97 5.71 23.49
N GLU A 128 3.92 5.38 22.76
CA GLU A 128 3.29 4.06 22.73
C GLU A 128 3.02 3.63 21.28
N PRO A 129 3.97 2.95 20.63
CA PRO A 129 3.78 2.47 19.27
C PRO A 129 2.77 1.32 19.24
N TYR A 130 1.92 1.31 18.22
CA TYR A 130 1.03 0.19 17.95
C TYR A 130 1.38 -0.49 16.63
N THR A 131 1.03 -1.77 16.55
CA THR A 131 1.06 -2.58 15.33
C THR A 131 -0.36 -3.07 15.05
N LEU A 132 -0.83 -2.82 13.84
CA LEU A 132 -2.12 -3.26 13.35
C LEU A 132 -1.89 -4.32 12.27
N GLU A 133 -2.55 -5.45 12.41
CA GLU A 133 -2.46 -6.58 11.50
C GLU A 133 -3.83 -6.92 10.96
N THR A 134 -3.92 -7.13 9.64
CA THR A 134 -5.15 -7.54 8.94
C THR A 134 -4.82 -8.22 7.61
N SER A 135 -5.80 -8.83 6.96
CA SER A 135 -5.63 -9.45 5.64
C SER A 135 -5.90 -8.49 4.48
N TYR A 136 -6.58 -7.37 4.73
CA TYR A 136 -6.95 -6.40 3.71
C TYR A 136 -7.00 -4.99 4.30
N LEU A 137 -6.55 -3.99 3.57
CA LEU A 137 -6.65 -2.58 3.97
C LEU A 137 -6.86 -1.71 2.74
N LYS A 138 -7.96 -0.97 2.72
CA LYS A 138 -8.26 0.05 1.72
C LYS A 138 -7.87 1.42 2.27
N VAL A 139 -7.15 2.21 1.48
CA VAL A 139 -6.73 3.56 1.83
C VAL A 139 -7.22 4.53 0.76
N LEU A 140 -7.92 5.57 1.20
CA LEU A 140 -8.36 6.68 0.38
C LEU A 140 -7.45 7.88 0.64
N THR A 141 -6.61 8.20 -0.33
CA THR A 141 -5.54 9.21 -0.22
C THR A 141 -6.10 10.61 0.02
N GLU A 142 -7.13 11.02 -0.74
CA GLU A 142 -7.71 12.36 -0.66
C GLU A 142 -8.45 12.64 0.65
N SER A 143 -9.31 11.69 1.04
CA SER A 143 -10.06 11.80 2.30
C SER A 143 -9.19 11.50 3.52
N GLN A 144 -8.00 10.94 3.32
CA GLN A 144 -7.10 10.46 4.36
C GLN A 144 -7.83 9.52 5.32
N ARG A 145 -8.43 8.47 4.75
CA ARG A 145 -9.11 7.41 5.49
C ARG A 145 -8.58 6.05 5.11
N ALA A 146 -8.50 5.15 6.08
CA ALA A 146 -8.27 3.75 5.82
C ALA A 146 -9.41 2.93 6.41
N SER A 147 -9.80 1.86 5.72
CA SER A 147 -10.84 0.96 6.21
C SER A 147 -10.53 -0.49 5.84
N THR A 148 -11.09 -1.40 6.63
CA THR A 148 -11.09 -2.82 6.32
C THR A 148 -12.38 -3.43 6.84
N ASP A 149 -12.85 -4.45 6.12
CA ASP A 149 -13.97 -5.31 6.44
C ASP A 149 -13.51 -6.71 6.90
N ARG A 150 -12.21 -6.86 7.21
CA ARG A 150 -11.60 -8.10 7.68
C ARG A 150 -11.32 -8.04 9.17
N ASP A 151 -10.90 -9.18 9.71
CA ASP A 151 -10.43 -9.25 11.09
C ASP A 151 -9.18 -8.38 11.26
N VAL A 152 -9.13 -7.69 12.40
CA VAL A 152 -8.05 -6.79 12.75
C VAL A 152 -7.52 -7.14 14.13
N ARG A 153 -6.19 -7.05 14.26
CA ARG A 153 -5.49 -7.22 15.52
C ARG A 153 -4.58 -6.01 15.75
N ILE A 154 -4.85 -5.27 16.82
CA ILE A 154 -4.07 -4.11 17.23
C ILE A 154 -3.30 -4.47 18.48
N ILE A 155 -1.98 -4.33 18.42
CA ILE A 155 -1.05 -4.70 19.48
C ILE A 155 -0.28 -3.44 19.89
N ASN A 156 -0.37 -3.09 21.16
CA ASN A 156 0.47 -2.09 21.83
C ASN A 156 1.26 -2.82 22.94
N ALA A 157 2.22 -2.15 23.58
CA ALA A 157 3.13 -2.71 24.59
C ALA A 157 2.43 -3.50 25.73
N ARG A 158 1.18 -3.18 26.07
CA ARG A 158 0.43 -3.81 27.17
C ARG A 158 -0.99 -4.22 26.81
N THR A 159 -1.42 -3.95 25.59
CA THR A 159 -2.82 -4.12 25.19
C THR A 159 -2.88 -4.81 23.85
N GLN A 160 -3.71 -5.83 23.75
CA GLN A 160 -4.09 -6.46 22.50
C GLN A 160 -5.58 -6.28 22.28
N ILE A 161 -5.95 -5.68 21.16
CA ILE A 161 -7.33 -5.46 20.75
C ILE A 161 -7.56 -6.29 19.49
N THR A 162 -8.63 -7.07 19.47
CA THR A 162 -9.09 -7.77 18.26
C THR A 162 -10.48 -7.27 17.92
N GLY A 163 -10.81 -7.22 16.63
CA GLY A 163 -12.15 -6.87 16.17
C GLY A 163 -12.38 -7.32 14.73
N HIS A 164 -13.60 -7.14 14.25
CA HIS A 164 -13.99 -7.37 12.87
C HIS A 164 -14.44 -6.05 12.25
N GLY A 165 -13.72 -5.64 11.21
CA GLY A 165 -13.90 -4.36 10.55
C GLY A 165 -13.32 -3.17 11.32
N LEU A 166 -12.75 -2.23 10.57
CA LEU A 166 -12.06 -1.05 11.08
C LEU A 166 -12.28 0.13 10.15
N ASP A 167 -12.46 1.31 10.73
CA ASP A 167 -12.33 2.60 10.06
C ASP A 167 -11.31 3.46 10.80
N PHE A 168 -10.39 4.06 10.04
CA PHE A 168 -9.35 4.94 10.53
C PHE A 168 -9.43 6.27 9.79
N ASP A 169 -9.56 7.36 10.54
CA ASP A 169 -9.52 8.73 10.00
C ASP A 169 -8.20 9.40 10.42
N PHE A 170 -7.30 9.62 9.46
CA PHE A 170 -5.98 10.21 9.73
C PHE A 170 -6.07 11.69 10.12
N LYS A 171 -7.12 12.42 9.69
CA LYS A 171 -7.33 13.83 10.04
C LYS A 171 -7.80 13.96 11.49
N ALA A 172 -8.82 13.19 11.85
CA ALA A 172 -9.35 13.16 13.20
C ALA A 172 -8.47 12.39 14.20
N ARG A 173 -7.54 11.56 13.69
CA ARG A 173 -6.74 10.60 14.46
C ARG A 173 -7.61 9.64 15.27
N THR A 174 -8.75 9.25 14.70
CA THR A 174 -9.73 8.39 15.34
C THR A 174 -9.71 7.01 14.68
N LEU A 175 -9.70 5.98 15.52
CA LEU A 175 -9.77 4.58 15.12
C LEU A 175 -11.07 4.00 15.69
N THR A 176 -11.92 3.48 14.81
CA THR A 176 -13.21 2.88 15.16
C THR A 176 -13.24 1.43 14.72
N LEU A 177 -13.48 0.51 15.66
CA LEU A 177 -13.72 -0.90 15.36
C LEU A 177 -15.22 -1.15 15.24
N ARG A 178 -15.65 -1.91 14.23
CA ARG A 178 -17.07 -2.06 13.91
C ARG A 178 -17.77 -3.09 14.79
N SER A 179 -17.19 -4.29 14.93
CA SER A 179 -17.86 -5.41 15.59
C SER A 179 -16.88 -6.40 16.22
N ASN A 180 -17.38 -7.33 17.04
CA ASN A 180 -16.61 -8.41 17.68
C ASN A 180 -15.35 -7.94 18.43
N VAL A 181 -15.45 -6.76 19.06
CA VAL A 181 -14.32 -6.11 19.72
C VAL A 181 -14.00 -6.80 21.04
N ARG A 182 -12.76 -7.23 21.20
CA ARG A 182 -12.23 -7.80 22.44
C ARG A 182 -10.92 -7.12 22.79
N VAL A 183 -10.83 -6.64 24.03
CA VAL A 183 -9.64 -5.98 24.57
C VAL A 183 -9.02 -6.87 25.64
N THR A 184 -7.74 -7.18 25.50
CA THR A 184 -6.94 -7.90 26.49
C THR A 184 -5.84 -6.96 26.99
N TYR A 185 -5.84 -6.69 28.29
CA TYR A 185 -4.83 -5.83 28.94
C TYR A 185 -3.93 -6.69 29.82
N LEU A 186 -2.61 -6.59 29.62
CA LEU A 186 -1.64 -7.21 30.52
C LEU A 186 -1.37 -6.25 31.70
N PRO A 187 -1.73 -6.64 32.94
CA PRO A 187 -1.47 -5.82 34.10
C PRO A 187 0.04 -5.62 34.31
N PRO A 188 0.46 -4.45 34.83
CA PRO A 188 1.86 -4.24 35.17
C PRO A 188 2.31 -5.31 36.17
N ARG A 189 3.51 -5.87 35.98
CA ARG A 189 4.14 -6.72 37.00
C ARG A 189 4.13 -5.93 38.31
N LYS A 190 3.35 -6.38 39.30
CA LYS A 190 3.54 -5.95 40.69
C LYS A 190 5.01 -6.21 41.01
N HIS A 191 5.77 -5.18 41.35
CA HIS A 191 7.11 -5.36 41.88
C HIS A 191 7.00 -6.37 43.02
N ALA A 192 7.64 -7.53 42.85
CA ALA A 192 7.91 -8.39 43.98
C ALA A 192 8.71 -7.53 44.96
N ALA A 193 8.18 -7.35 46.17
CA ALA A 193 8.88 -6.67 47.23
C ALA A 193 10.31 -7.25 47.31
N PRO A 194 11.35 -6.41 47.47
CA PRO A 194 12.71 -6.93 47.62
C PRO A 194 12.70 -7.93 48.78
N THR A 195 13.02 -9.19 48.47
CA THR A 195 13.25 -10.21 49.48
C THR A 195 14.23 -9.62 50.52
N PRO A 196 13.88 -9.59 51.81
CA PRO A 196 14.81 -9.07 52.82
C PRO A 196 16.09 -9.90 52.73
N ALA A 197 17.20 -9.20 52.52
CA ALA A 197 18.54 -9.79 52.50
C ALA A 197 18.73 -10.65 53.76
N PRO A 198 19.37 -11.83 53.66
CA PRO A 198 19.62 -12.66 54.83
C PRO A 198 20.42 -11.84 55.86
N ALA A 199 19.87 -11.77 57.08
CA ALA A 199 20.49 -11.11 58.22
C ALA A 199 21.92 -11.66 58.39
N LYS A 200 22.91 -10.75 58.35
CA LYS A 200 24.30 -11.09 58.69
C LYS A 200 24.31 -11.67 60.11
N THR A 201 24.56 -12.97 60.23
CA THR A 201 24.87 -13.62 61.51
C THR A 201 26.14 -12.98 62.06
N VAL A 202 25.99 -12.10 63.05
CA VAL A 202 27.11 -11.60 63.85
C VAL A 202 27.58 -12.76 64.71
N ARG A 203 28.63 -13.46 64.25
CA ARG A 203 29.33 -14.44 65.09
C ARG A 203 30.15 -13.66 66.12
N ARG A 204 29.57 -13.48 67.30
CA ARG A 204 30.27 -12.98 68.50
C ARG A 204 31.44 -13.93 68.79
N ALA A 205 32.66 -13.47 68.55
CA ALA A 205 33.86 -14.15 69.04
C ALA A 205 33.92 -13.92 70.54
N ALA A 206 33.59 -14.96 71.31
CA ALA A 206 33.81 -14.98 72.74
C ALA A 206 35.32 -15.05 73.01
N ALA A 207 35.78 -14.11 73.83
CA ALA A 207 37.07 -14.14 74.47
C ALA A 207 37.28 -15.45 75.23
N ARG A 208 38.45 -16.06 75.08
CA ARG A 208 38.94 -17.06 76.01
C ARG A 208 40.32 -16.62 76.50
N ALA A 209 40.31 -16.02 77.68
CA ALA A 209 41.46 -16.00 78.56
C ALA A 209 41.72 -17.43 79.04
N ALA A 210 42.98 -17.86 79.03
CA ALA A 210 43.64 -18.59 80.13
C ALA A 210 44.95 -19.25 79.66
N ARG A 211 46.01 -18.85 80.38
CA ARG A 211 47.29 -19.52 80.65
C ARG A 211 48.37 -19.49 79.57
#